data_AF-A0A2R4G3F5-F1
#
_entry.id   AF-A0A2R4G3F5-F1
#
_cell.length_a   1.000
_cell.length_b   1.000
_cell.length_c   1.000
_cell.angle_alpha   90.00
_cell.angle_beta   90.00
_cell.angle_gamma   90.00
#
_symmetry.space_group_name_H-M   'P 1'
#
loop_
_entity.id
_entity.type
_entity.pdbx_description
1 polymer ?
#
loop_
_entity_poly.entity_id
_entity_poly.type
_entity_poly.pdbx_seq_one_letter_code
_entity_poly.pdbx_strand_id
1 'polypeptide(L)'
;MDTERVRRLLAIANDPAASDNEQRIALEQAQRLMNKHAIEEWQLEEDHDDVEIIKRKIRLDTNPCNLDMAKLANIVARGNRCRATYGCRRAGNGRNVVNAVWIYGVRADADRTEAIWTAMETSRAVMWRERQDGARQAIGLKETGQAGNWTLEK
;
A
#
# COMPACT_ATOMS: atom_id res chain seq x y z
N MET A 1 -15.68 -26.61 -6.92
CA MET A 1 -15.94 -27.62 -7.98
C MET A 1 -15.64 -26.94 -9.31
N ASP A 2 -14.53 -27.25 -10.00
CA ASP A 2 -14.30 -26.88 -11.43
C ASP A 2 -12.93 -27.33 -12.04
N THR A 3 -12.06 -28.02 -11.31
CA THR A 3 -10.78 -28.53 -11.85
C THR A 3 -10.94 -29.57 -12.96
N GLU A 4 -12.00 -30.38 -12.94
CA GLU A 4 -12.30 -31.33 -14.01
C GLU A 4 -12.69 -30.65 -15.33
N ARG A 5 -13.32 -29.46 -15.25
CA ARG A 5 -13.78 -28.72 -16.43
C ARG A 5 -12.61 -28.07 -17.16
N VAL A 6 -11.62 -27.56 -16.42
CA VAL A 6 -10.33 -27.09 -16.97
C VAL A 6 -9.58 -28.24 -17.63
N ARG A 7 -9.46 -29.40 -16.97
CA ARG A 7 -8.77 -30.58 -17.53
C ARG A 7 -9.40 -31.06 -18.84
N ARG A 8 -10.72 -31.03 -18.94
CA ARG A 8 -11.44 -31.43 -20.16
C ARG A 8 -11.20 -30.46 -21.32
N LEU A 9 -11.17 -29.15 -21.06
CA LEU A 9 -10.87 -28.13 -22.08
C LEU A 9 -9.41 -28.17 -22.54
N LEU A 10 -8.47 -28.42 -21.62
CA LEU A 10 -7.06 -28.62 -21.95
C LEU A 10 -6.81 -29.91 -22.73
N ALA A 11 -7.64 -30.95 -22.55
CA ALA A 11 -7.57 -32.17 -23.35
C ALA A 11 -8.00 -31.92 -24.80
N ILE A 12 -9.05 -31.12 -25.02
CA ILE A 12 -9.53 -30.74 -26.36
C ILE A 12 -8.52 -29.81 -27.06
N ALA A 13 -7.90 -28.89 -26.30
CA ALA A 13 -6.88 -27.98 -26.85
C ALA A 13 -5.61 -28.70 -27.31
N ASN A 14 -5.29 -29.87 -26.74
CA ASN A 14 -4.11 -30.66 -27.09
C ASN A 14 -4.42 -31.87 -28.00
N ASP A 15 -5.66 -32.00 -28.47
CA ASP A 15 -6.03 -33.09 -29.38
C ASP A 15 -5.59 -32.74 -30.82
N PRO A 16 -4.62 -33.48 -31.41
CA PRO A 16 -4.14 -33.23 -32.76
C PRO A 16 -5.19 -33.55 -33.85
N ALA A 17 -6.33 -34.16 -33.49
CA ALA A 17 -7.46 -34.38 -34.39
C ALA A 17 -8.47 -33.21 -34.43
N ALA A 18 -8.36 -32.24 -33.51
CA ALA A 18 -9.23 -31.06 -33.46
C ALA A 18 -8.75 -29.97 -34.43
N SER A 19 -9.68 -29.17 -34.96
CA SER A 19 -9.35 -28.03 -35.84
C SER A 19 -8.57 -26.95 -35.06
N ASP A 20 -7.60 -26.28 -35.71
CA ASP A 20 -6.81 -25.20 -35.10
C ASP A 20 -7.67 -24.11 -34.43
N ASN A 21 -8.87 -23.84 -34.99
CA ASN A 21 -9.78 -22.87 -34.41
C ASN A 21 -10.45 -23.37 -33.12
N GLU A 22 -10.76 -24.67 -33.05
CA GLU A 22 -11.36 -25.32 -31.88
C GLU A 22 -10.34 -25.44 -30.75
N GLN A 23 -9.08 -25.75 -31.06
CA GLN A 23 -7.97 -25.78 -30.10
C GLN A 23 -7.78 -24.40 -29.46
N ARG A 24 -7.76 -23.34 -30.27
CA ARG A 24 -7.58 -21.96 -29.79
C ARG A 24 -8.72 -21.51 -28.87
N ILE A 25 -9.97 -21.79 -29.23
CA ILE A 25 -11.14 -21.41 -28.44
C ILE A 25 -11.17 -22.18 -27.11
N ALA A 26 -10.84 -23.48 -27.12
CA ALA A 26 -10.77 -24.30 -25.92
C ALA A 26 -9.67 -23.81 -24.96
N LEU A 27 -8.51 -23.42 -25.48
CA LEU A 27 -7.40 -22.85 -24.70
C LEU A 27 -7.80 -21.52 -24.03
N GLU A 28 -8.45 -20.62 -24.76
CA GLU A 28 -8.88 -19.33 -24.24
C GLU A 28 -9.93 -19.49 -23.12
N GLN A 29 -10.87 -20.42 -23.30
CA GLN A 29 -11.87 -20.75 -22.28
C GLN A 29 -11.22 -21.38 -21.04
N ALA A 30 -10.26 -22.30 -21.22
CA ALA A 30 -9.51 -22.88 -20.11
C ALA A 30 -8.74 -21.81 -19.33
N GLN A 31 -8.08 -20.88 -20.03
CA GLN A 31 -7.34 -19.78 -19.38
C GLN A 31 -8.25 -18.84 -18.61
N ARG A 32 -9.42 -18.50 -19.16
CA ARG A 32 -10.40 -17.65 -18.49
C ARG A 32 -10.97 -18.33 -17.24
N LEU A 33 -11.20 -19.64 -17.30
CA LEU A 33 -11.65 -20.43 -16.16
C LEU A 33 -10.54 -20.50 -15.09
N MET A 34 -9.29 -20.77 -15.47
CA MET A 34 -8.14 -20.77 -14.56
C MET A 34 -7.94 -19.41 -13.89
N ASN A 35 -8.05 -18.30 -14.62
CA ASN A 35 -7.93 -16.96 -14.05
C ASN A 35 -9.08 -16.65 -13.09
N LYS A 36 -10.30 -17.10 -13.40
CA LYS A 36 -11.46 -16.95 -12.51
C LYS A 36 -11.29 -17.80 -11.24
N HIS A 37 -10.84 -19.04 -11.37
CA HIS A 37 -10.58 -19.91 -10.23
C HIS A 37 -9.39 -19.48 -9.40
N ALA A 38 -8.33 -18.92 -10.00
CA ALA A 38 -7.23 -18.35 -9.23
C ALA A 38 -7.70 -17.17 -8.37
N ILE A 39 -8.64 -16.36 -8.86
CA ILE A 39 -9.27 -15.27 -8.08
C ILE A 39 -10.18 -15.85 -6.98
N GLU A 40 -10.93 -16.91 -7.26
CA GLU A 40 -11.81 -17.58 -6.28
C GLU A 40 -11.02 -18.38 -5.22
N GLU A 41 -9.92 -19.05 -5.57
CA GLU A 41 -8.98 -19.68 -4.62
C GLU A 41 -8.32 -18.62 -3.74
N TRP A 42 -7.95 -17.46 -4.29
CA TRP A 42 -7.50 -16.30 -3.50
C TRP A 42 -8.57 -15.74 -2.55
N GLN A 43 -9.85 -16.00 -2.81
CA GLN A 43 -10.97 -15.66 -1.93
C GLN A 43 -11.32 -16.79 -0.94
N LEU A 44 -10.90 -18.04 -1.21
CA LEU A 44 -11.18 -19.24 -0.42
C LEU A 44 -10.03 -19.69 0.49
N GLU A 45 -8.91 -18.96 0.56
CA GLU A 45 -8.03 -18.96 1.75
C GLU A 45 -8.73 -18.29 2.97
N GLU A 46 -10.03 -18.55 3.13
CA GLU A 46 -10.83 -18.36 4.33
C GLU A 46 -10.67 -19.60 5.21
N ASP A 47 -9.51 -19.67 5.87
CA ASP A 47 -9.39 -20.35 7.16
C ASP A 47 -8.56 -19.42 8.06
N HIS A 48 -9.23 -18.37 8.53
CA HIS A 48 -8.66 -17.38 9.45
C HIS A 48 -9.48 -17.24 10.73
N ASP A 49 -10.17 -18.31 11.13
CA ASP A 49 -11.00 -18.32 12.34
C ASP A 49 -10.18 -18.32 13.67
N ASP A 50 -8.84 -18.36 13.60
CA ASP A 50 -7.93 -18.20 14.76
C ASP A 50 -6.89 -17.08 14.57
N VAL A 51 -7.12 -16.12 13.68
CA VAL A 51 -6.11 -15.08 13.46
C VAL A 51 -6.25 -13.94 14.47
N GLU A 52 -5.25 -13.84 15.37
CA GLU A 52 -5.12 -12.73 16.31
C GLU A 52 -5.13 -11.39 15.56
N ILE A 53 -6.18 -10.60 15.78
CA ILE A 53 -6.26 -9.22 15.32
C ILE A 53 -5.33 -8.40 16.22
N ILE A 54 -4.19 -8.00 15.67
CA ILE A 54 -3.23 -7.18 16.40
C ILE A 54 -3.65 -5.71 16.37
N LYS A 55 -3.23 -4.97 17.38
CA LYS A 55 -3.34 -3.51 17.46
C LYS A 55 -1.96 -2.89 17.38
N ARG A 56 -1.63 -2.28 16.23
CA ARG A 56 -0.35 -1.59 16.01
C ARG A 56 -0.53 -0.09 16.20
N LYS A 57 0.41 0.55 16.90
CA LYS A 57 0.44 2.01 17.11
C LYS A 57 1.61 2.63 16.36
N ILE A 58 1.30 3.55 15.46
CA ILE A 58 2.28 4.42 14.80
C ILE A 58 2.18 5.79 15.47
N ARG A 59 3.29 6.29 16.02
CA ARG A 59 3.35 7.64 16.58
C ARG A 59 3.63 8.63 15.46
N LEU A 60 2.92 9.75 15.46
CA LEU A 60 3.17 10.85 14.54
C LEU A 60 3.84 11.99 15.32
N ASP A 61 4.91 12.53 14.74
CA ASP A 61 5.50 13.78 15.21
C ASP A 61 4.53 14.94 14.98
N THR A 62 4.78 16.08 15.64
CA THR A 62 3.89 17.24 15.52
C THR A 62 4.04 17.84 14.12
N ASN A 63 3.02 17.64 13.28
CA ASN A 63 2.99 18.16 11.92
C ASN A 63 1.55 18.60 11.55
N PRO A 64 1.37 19.77 10.92
CA PRO A 64 0.06 20.26 10.47
C PRO A 64 -0.69 19.28 9.54
N CYS A 65 0.03 18.44 8.80
CA CYS A 65 -0.55 17.47 7.86
C CYS A 65 -0.96 16.12 8.50
N ASN A 66 -0.87 15.97 9.82
CA ASN A 66 -1.14 14.67 10.48
C ASN A 66 -2.55 14.13 10.24
N LEU A 67 -3.53 15.01 10.02
CA LEU A 67 -4.88 14.57 9.66
C LEU A 67 -4.89 13.87 8.30
N ASP A 68 -4.19 14.41 7.32
CA ASP A 68 -4.10 13.81 5.98
C ASP A 68 -3.26 12.54 6.02
N MET A 69 -2.22 12.49 6.84
CA MET A 69 -1.45 11.26 7.09
C MET A 69 -2.31 10.14 7.68
N ALA A 70 -3.23 10.47 8.60
CA ALA A 70 -4.18 9.51 9.14
C ALA A 70 -5.21 9.04 8.10
N LYS A 71 -5.67 9.93 7.20
CA LYS A 71 -6.54 9.53 6.07
C LYS A 71 -5.84 8.59 5.11
N LEU A 72 -4.59 8.91 4.74
CA LEU A 72 -3.76 8.06 3.89
C LEU A 72 -3.53 6.69 4.52
N ALA A 73 -3.22 6.65 5.83
CA ALA A 73 -3.09 5.38 6.55
C ALA A 73 -4.37 4.52 6.48
N ASN A 74 -5.55 5.14 6.51
CA ASN A 74 -6.82 4.43 6.36
C ASN A 74 -7.02 3.89 4.94
N ILE A 75 -6.58 4.61 3.90
CA ILE A 75 -6.62 4.11 2.52
C ILE A 75 -5.70 2.90 2.36
N VAL A 76 -4.45 2.99 2.84
CA VAL A 76 -3.49 1.88 2.77
C VAL A 76 -3.99 0.69 3.58
N ALA A 77 -4.49 0.91 4.79
CA ALA A 77 -5.03 -0.16 5.64
C ALA A 77 -6.17 -0.90 4.94
N ARG A 78 -7.14 -0.17 4.36
CA ARG A 78 -8.25 -0.79 3.63
C ARG A 78 -7.79 -1.64 2.43
N GLY A 79 -6.75 -1.19 1.72
CA GLY A 79 -6.16 -1.95 0.61
C GLY A 79 -5.44 -3.23 1.05
N ASN A 80 -5.09 -3.34 2.33
CA ASN A 80 -4.40 -4.49 2.94
C ASN A 80 -5.29 -5.19 3.97
N ARG A 81 -6.62 -5.25 3.75
CA ARG A 81 -7.59 -5.93 4.63
C ARG A 81 -7.53 -5.49 6.12
N CYS A 82 -6.97 -4.31 6.40
CA CYS A 82 -6.86 -3.71 7.72
C CYS A 82 -7.84 -2.54 7.91
N ARG A 83 -7.98 -2.11 9.16
CA ARG A 83 -8.65 -0.85 9.54
C ARG A 83 -7.66 0.07 10.23
N ALA A 84 -7.73 1.37 9.92
CA ALA A 84 -6.98 2.39 10.66
C ALA A 84 -7.91 3.36 11.38
N THR A 85 -7.55 3.72 12.61
CA THR A 85 -8.12 4.86 13.35
C THR A 85 -7.00 5.79 13.79
N TYR A 86 -7.32 6.99 14.25
CA TYR A 86 -6.32 7.94 14.71
C TYR A 86 -6.62 8.42 16.12
N GLY A 87 -5.56 8.70 16.86
CA GLY A 87 -5.60 9.34 18.16
C GLY A 87 -5.39 10.85 18.03
N CYS A 88 -6.06 11.60 18.88
CA CYS A 88 -5.86 13.03 19.05
C CYS A 88 -5.29 13.34 20.43
N ARG A 89 -4.46 14.37 20.51
CA ARG A 89 -4.08 15.02 21.78
C ARG A 89 -4.49 16.49 21.76
N ARG A 90 -4.69 17.05 22.94
CA ARG A 90 -4.86 18.49 23.12
C ARG A 90 -3.49 19.17 22.99
N ALA A 91 -3.33 20.08 22.03
CA ALA A 91 -2.16 20.94 21.92
C ALA A 91 -2.22 22.08 22.96
N GLY A 92 -1.09 22.75 23.21
CA GLY A 92 -1.02 23.85 24.18
C GLY A 92 -1.95 25.02 23.89
N ASN A 93 -2.36 25.20 22.62
CA ASN A 93 -3.36 26.18 22.19
C ASN A 93 -4.82 25.67 22.28
N GLY A 94 -5.06 24.56 22.96
CA GLY A 94 -6.39 23.97 23.17
C GLY A 94 -6.97 23.20 21.97
N ARG A 95 -6.33 23.22 20.80
CA ARG A 95 -6.79 22.47 19.60
C ARG A 95 -6.50 20.98 19.73
N ASN A 96 -7.38 20.15 19.19
CA ASN A 96 -7.12 18.73 19.03
C ASN A 96 -6.25 18.50 17.80
N VAL A 97 -5.09 17.87 18.00
CA VAL A 97 -4.15 17.54 16.93
C VAL A 97 -3.95 16.03 16.89
N VAL A 98 -3.96 15.48 15.68
CA VAL A 98 -3.69 14.05 15.47
C VAL A 98 -2.24 13.75 15.85
N ASN A 99 -2.03 12.70 16.65
CA ASN A 99 -0.69 12.35 17.17
C ASN A 99 -0.35 10.86 17.05
N ALA A 100 -1.29 10.03 16.63
CA ALA A 100 -1.05 8.62 16.42
C ALA A 100 -2.04 8.04 15.42
N VAL A 101 -1.61 6.99 14.74
CA VAL A 101 -2.47 6.11 13.95
C VAL A 101 -2.45 4.73 14.61
N TRP A 102 -3.62 4.10 14.68
CA TRP A 102 -3.80 2.73 15.12
C TRP A 102 -4.22 1.88 13.95
N ILE A 103 -3.53 0.77 13.71
CA ILE A 103 -3.88 -0.21 12.68
C ILE A 103 -4.37 -1.47 13.38
N TYR A 104 -5.48 -2.01 12.86
CA TYR A 104 -6.11 -3.24 13.31
C TYR A 104 -6.20 -4.20 12.13
N GLY A 105 -5.71 -5.41 12.33
CA GLY A 105 -5.75 -6.47 11.32
C GLY A 105 -4.84 -7.63 11.69
N VAL A 106 -4.73 -8.59 10.78
CA VAL A 106 -3.78 -9.70 10.87
C VAL A 106 -2.35 -9.16 10.89
N ARG A 107 -1.44 -9.82 11.61
CA ARG A 107 -0.04 -9.37 11.72
C ARG A 107 0.64 -9.10 10.37
N ALA A 108 0.55 -10.03 9.42
CA ALA A 108 1.15 -9.89 8.10
C ALA A 108 0.62 -8.66 7.33
N ASP A 109 -0.70 -8.44 7.39
CA ASP A 109 -1.37 -7.32 6.73
C ASP A 109 -1.06 -5.98 7.41
N ALA A 110 -0.99 -5.96 8.74
CA ALA A 110 -0.62 -4.79 9.52
C ALA A 110 0.85 -4.40 9.30
N ASP A 111 1.76 -5.37 9.23
CA ASP A 111 3.18 -5.15 8.91
C ASP A 111 3.34 -4.60 7.49
N ARG A 112 2.61 -5.15 6.51
CA ARG A 112 2.58 -4.62 5.13
C ARG A 112 2.02 -3.20 5.07
N THR A 113 0.93 -2.93 5.80
CA THR A 113 0.33 -1.60 5.89
C THR A 113 1.32 -0.58 6.45
N GLU A 114 2.02 -0.92 7.53
CA GLU A 114 3.03 -0.05 8.15
C GLU A 114 4.22 0.19 7.22
N ALA A 115 4.70 -0.85 6.53
CA ALA A 115 5.81 -0.71 5.58
C ALA A 115 5.47 0.24 4.42
N ILE A 116 4.29 0.09 3.82
CA ILE A 116 3.82 0.97 2.73
C ILE A 116 3.66 2.40 3.24
N TRP A 117 3.02 2.58 4.40
CA TRP A 117 2.82 3.90 4.98
C TRP A 117 4.15 4.60 5.31
N THR A 118 5.12 3.87 5.86
CA THR A 118 6.46 4.39 6.17
C THR A 118 7.24 4.76 4.91
N ALA A 119 7.13 3.96 3.85
CA ALA A 119 7.73 4.30 2.55
C ALA A 119 7.15 5.60 1.99
N MET A 120 5.82 5.79 2.08
CA MET A 120 5.16 7.03 1.67
C MET A 120 5.63 8.25 2.48
N GLU A 121 5.76 8.12 3.81
CA GLU A 121 6.32 9.19 4.66
C GLU A 121 7.75 9.54 4.28
N THR A 122 8.57 8.53 3.99
CA THR A 122 9.98 8.72 3.59
C THR A 122 10.06 9.46 2.26
N SER A 123 9.29 9.03 1.25
CA SER A 123 9.20 9.72 -0.04
C SER A 123 8.72 11.16 0.11
N ARG A 124 7.73 11.39 0.98
CA ARG A 124 7.28 12.75 1.33
C ARG A 124 8.44 13.55 1.91
N ALA A 125 9.11 13.06 2.93
CA ALA A 125 10.21 13.77 3.58
C ALA A 125 11.33 14.16 2.60
N VAL A 126 11.66 13.29 1.64
CA VAL A 126 12.62 13.58 0.55
C VAL A 126 12.13 14.74 -0.32
N MET A 127 10.89 14.69 -0.82
CA MET A 127 10.34 15.77 -1.65
C MET A 127 10.33 17.14 -0.93
N TRP A 128 10.09 17.14 0.39
CA TRP A 128 10.15 18.37 1.18
C TRP A 128 11.58 18.93 1.29
N ARG A 129 12.61 18.08 1.40
CA ARG A 129 14.00 18.52 1.41
C ARG A 129 14.40 19.12 0.08
N GLU A 130 14.11 18.44 -1.02
CA GLU A 130 14.39 18.93 -2.38
C GLU A 130 13.74 20.29 -2.63
N ARG A 131 12.49 20.47 -2.20
CA ARG A 131 11.79 21.75 -2.32
C ARG A 131 12.43 22.85 -1.47
N GLN A 132 12.87 22.53 -0.25
CA GLN A 132 13.58 23.51 0.59
C GLN A 132 14.90 23.92 -0.04
N ASP A 133 15.64 22.98 -0.62
CA ASP A 133 16.92 23.27 -1.27
C ASP A 133 16.73 24.10 -2.54
N GLY A 134 15.72 23.78 -3.35
CA GLY A 134 15.34 24.63 -4.50
C GLY A 134 14.91 26.04 -4.08
N ALA A 135 14.17 26.19 -2.97
CA ALA A 135 13.79 27.49 -2.44
C ALA A 135 15.00 28.29 -1.94
N ARG A 136 15.98 27.64 -1.30
CA ARG A 136 17.24 28.27 -0.87
C ARG A 136 18.05 28.77 -2.07
N GLN A 137 18.19 27.94 -3.10
CA GLN A 137 18.88 28.31 -4.34
C GLN A 137 18.18 29.50 -5.03
N ALA A 138 16.85 29.50 -5.07
CA ALA A 138 16.07 30.58 -5.68
C ALA A 138 16.25 31.94 -4.98
N ILE A 139 16.59 31.96 -3.68
CA ILE A 139 16.91 33.19 -2.94
C ILE A 139 18.41 33.47 -2.84
N GLY A 140 19.24 32.76 -3.62
CA GLY A 140 20.68 32.98 -3.69
C GLY A 140 21.46 32.50 -2.47
N LEU A 141 20.90 31.62 -1.64
CA LEU A 141 21.64 31.02 -0.52
C LEU A 141 22.55 29.90 -1.04
N LYS A 142 23.86 29.99 -0.73
CA LYS A 142 24.83 28.91 -0.93
C LYS A 142 25.37 28.39 0.39
N GLU A 143 25.57 27.08 0.44
CA GLU A 143 26.28 26.44 1.55
C GLU A 143 27.76 26.77 1.43
N THR A 144 28.29 27.45 2.43
CA THR A 144 29.74 27.58 2.61
C THR A 144 30.26 26.24 3.11
N GLY A 145 31.48 25.82 2.75
CA GLY A 145 31.99 24.43 2.86
C GLY A 145 31.95 23.70 4.23
N GLN A 146 31.28 24.24 5.25
CA GLN A 146 30.81 23.51 6.44
C GLN A 146 29.28 23.31 6.38
N ALA A 147 28.86 22.05 6.53
CA ALA A 147 27.45 21.68 6.56
C ALA A 147 26.65 22.53 7.55
N GLY A 148 25.61 23.21 7.07
CA GLY A 148 24.75 24.09 7.87
C GLY A 148 25.14 25.57 7.92
N ASN A 149 26.22 25.99 7.26
CA ASN A 149 26.62 27.41 7.21
C ASN A 149 26.25 28.04 5.86
N TRP A 150 25.28 28.96 5.85
CA TRP A 150 24.65 29.49 4.63
C TRP A 150 24.90 30.99 4.46
N THR A 151 25.24 31.42 3.24
CA THR A 151 25.45 32.83 2.90
C THR A 151 24.63 33.23 1.68
N LEU A 152 24.07 34.44 1.70
CA LEU A 152 23.42 35.04 0.54
C LEU A 152 24.48 35.51 -0.46
N GLU A 153 24.36 35.11 -1.73
CA GLU A 153 25.08 35.77 -2.82
C GLU A 153 24.51 37.18 -3.01
N LYS A 154 25.40 38.18 -3.04
CA LYS A 154 25.06 39.57 -3.39
C LYS A 154 24.98 39.75 -4.90
#